data_AF-A0A930RG39-F1
#
_entry.id   AF-A0A930RG39-F1
#
_cell.length_a   1.000
_cell.length_b   1.000
_cell.length_c   1.000
_cell.angle_alpha   90.00
_cell.angle_beta   90.00
_cell.angle_gamma   90.00
#
_symmetry.space_group_name_H-M   'P 1'
#
loop_
_entity.id
_entity.type
_entity.pdbx_description
1 polymer ?
#
loop_
_entity_poly.entity_id
_entity_poly.type
_entity_poly.pdbx_seq_one_letter_code
_entity_poly.pdbx_strand_id
1 'polypeptide(L)'
;MAVIDTLKKLEDLVADASHLPFSDKALVNDDEIVHLVEELRMDLPKELNRAAEIMQEQENIIGRAREEAKDIVDSAQTRANQLLEESEIVIQAKERARAIMHQTQEQARELMEQTQANAARLQSDADAYA
;
A
#
# COMPACT_ATOMS: atom_id res chain seq x y z
N MET A 1 -5.27 -0.37 -35.52
CA MET A 1 -5.69 0.59 -36.58
C MET A 1 -6.34 -0.11 -37.75
N ALA A 2 -5.86 -1.29 -38.18
CA ALA A 2 -6.46 -2.06 -39.28
C ALA A 2 -8.00 -2.21 -39.16
N VAL A 3 -8.50 -2.51 -37.96
CA VAL A 3 -9.95 -2.69 -37.72
C VAL A 3 -10.76 -1.41 -37.99
N ILE A 4 -10.28 -0.25 -37.53
CA ILE A 4 -10.95 1.04 -37.74
C ILE A 4 -10.91 1.43 -39.21
N ASP A 5 -9.80 1.17 -39.87
CA ASP A 5 -9.64 1.44 -41.30
C ASP A 5 -10.56 0.55 -42.14
N THR A 6 -10.72 -0.74 -41.78
CA THR A 6 -11.65 -1.66 -42.45
C THR A 6 -13.11 -1.30 -42.18
N LEU A 7 -13.46 -0.87 -40.96
CA LEU A 7 -14.79 -0.33 -40.65
C LEU A 7 -15.09 0.90 -41.51
N LYS A 8 -14.13 1.80 -41.64
CA LYS A 8 -14.27 3.00 -42.46
C LYS A 8 -14.46 2.66 -43.95
N LYS A 9 -13.69 1.71 -44.48
CA LYS A 9 -13.89 1.21 -45.85
C LYS A 9 -15.30 0.63 -46.05
N LEU A 10 -15.83 -0.06 -45.05
CA LEU A 10 -17.18 -0.61 -45.10
C LEU A 10 -18.25 0.50 -45.04
N GLU A 11 -18.04 1.54 -44.24
CA GLU A 11 -18.88 2.75 -44.23
C GLU A 11 -18.86 3.46 -45.59
N ASP A 12 -17.67 3.69 -46.14
CA ASP A 12 -17.47 4.33 -47.44
C ASP A 12 -18.13 3.51 -48.58
N LEU A 13 -17.97 2.18 -48.57
CA LEU A 13 -18.60 1.27 -49.53
C LEU A 13 -20.13 1.34 -49.51
N VAL A 14 -20.72 1.48 -48.33
CA VAL A 14 -22.18 1.63 -48.18
C VAL A 14 -22.63 3.03 -48.58
N ALA A 15 -21.82 4.06 -48.30
CA ALA A 15 -22.13 5.44 -48.67
C ALA A 15 -22.08 5.68 -50.20
N ASP A 16 -21.16 5.02 -50.90
CA ASP A 16 -20.99 5.12 -52.36
C ASP A 16 -21.91 4.16 -53.15
N ALA A 17 -22.67 3.32 -52.45
CA ALA A 17 -23.53 2.31 -53.05
C ALA A 17 -24.67 2.94 -53.89
N SER A 18 -25.00 2.30 -55.03
CA SER A 18 -26.05 2.81 -55.92
C SER A 18 -27.44 2.57 -55.32
N HIS A 19 -28.17 3.64 -55.01
CA HIS A 19 -29.52 3.54 -54.47
C HIS A 19 -30.57 3.32 -55.55
N LEU A 20 -31.51 2.39 -55.29
CA LEU A 20 -32.63 2.13 -56.19
C LEU A 20 -33.71 3.21 -56.02
N PRO A 21 -34.24 3.82 -57.11
CA PRO A 21 -35.29 4.81 -57.00
C PRO A 21 -36.56 4.18 -56.40
N PHE A 22 -37.24 4.92 -55.52
CA PHE A 22 -38.44 4.47 -54.79
C PHE A 22 -38.21 3.27 -53.85
N SER A 23 -36.97 3.02 -53.40
CA SER A 23 -36.60 1.93 -52.49
C SER A 23 -35.48 2.36 -51.54
N ASP A 24 -35.51 1.92 -50.29
CA ASP A 24 -34.43 2.18 -49.30
C ASP A 24 -33.21 1.23 -49.47
N LYS A 25 -33.19 0.45 -50.55
CA LYS A 25 -32.14 -0.54 -50.82
C LYS A 25 -31.00 0.08 -51.64
N ALA A 26 -29.78 -0.24 -51.23
CA ALA A 26 -28.55 0.08 -51.95
C ALA A 26 -28.00 -1.18 -52.63
N LEU A 27 -27.50 -1.02 -53.86
CA LEU A 27 -26.79 -2.06 -54.58
C LEU A 27 -25.31 -1.96 -54.26
N VAL A 28 -24.76 -3.04 -53.71
CA VAL A 28 -23.37 -3.13 -53.24
C VAL A 28 -22.75 -4.41 -53.77
N ASN A 29 -21.42 -4.41 -53.95
CA ASN A 29 -20.67 -5.60 -54.33
C ASN A 29 -20.59 -6.55 -53.14
N ASP A 30 -21.14 -7.75 -53.29
CA ASP A 30 -21.17 -8.77 -52.24
C ASP A 30 -19.78 -9.30 -51.92
N ASP A 31 -18.94 -9.55 -52.93
CA ASP A 31 -17.56 -10.01 -52.74
C ASP A 31 -16.73 -9.02 -51.91
N GLU A 32 -16.93 -7.72 -52.13
CA GLU A 32 -16.20 -6.66 -51.42
C GLU A 32 -16.63 -6.55 -49.94
N ILE A 33 -17.93 -6.64 -49.66
CA ILE A 33 -18.45 -6.70 -48.29
C ILE A 33 -17.93 -7.94 -47.58
N VAL A 34 -17.99 -9.11 -48.22
CA VAL A 34 -17.53 -10.38 -47.63
C VAL A 34 -16.05 -10.29 -47.27
N HIS A 35 -15.22 -9.72 -48.15
CA HIS A 35 -13.80 -9.54 -47.88
C HIS A 35 -13.53 -8.63 -46.67
N LEU A 36 -14.20 -7.47 -46.58
CA LEU A 36 -14.05 -6.55 -45.45
C LEU A 36 -14.53 -7.19 -44.13
N VAL A 37 -15.61 -7.96 -44.16
CA VAL A 37 -16.12 -8.68 -42.99
C VAL A 37 -15.14 -9.78 -42.54
N GLU A 38 -14.50 -10.49 -43.48
CA GLU A 38 -13.48 -11.48 -43.15
C GLU A 38 -12.24 -10.85 -42.50
N GLU A 39 -11.78 -9.71 -43.02
CA GLU A 39 -10.67 -8.93 -42.43
C GLU A 39 -11.01 -8.50 -40.99
N LEU A 40 -12.21 -7.95 -40.77
CA LEU A 40 -12.69 -7.60 -39.43
C LEU A 40 -12.77 -8.81 -38.51
N ARG A 41 -13.28 -9.95 -38.99
CA ARG A 41 -13.39 -11.19 -38.21
C ARG A 41 -12.02 -11.71 -37.78
N MET A 42 -10.98 -11.48 -38.57
CA MET A 42 -9.62 -11.88 -38.23
C MET A 42 -8.93 -10.92 -37.27
N ASP A 43 -9.12 -9.61 -37.44
CA ASP A 43 -8.31 -8.61 -36.74
C ASP A 43 -8.96 -8.01 -35.50
N LEU A 44 -10.30 -7.93 -35.45
CA LEU A 44 -11.03 -7.46 -34.28
C LEU A 44 -10.73 -8.30 -33.02
N PRO A 45 -10.74 -9.66 -33.06
CA PRO A 45 -10.43 -10.44 -31.87
C PRO A 45 -8.99 -10.23 -31.38
N LYS A 46 -8.05 -10.00 -32.30
CA LYS A 46 -6.64 -9.75 -31.94
C LYS A 46 -6.48 -8.42 -31.22
N GLU A 47 -7.12 -7.36 -31.72
CA GLU A 47 -7.08 -6.05 -31.05
C GLU A 47 -7.76 -6.08 -29.69
N LEU A 48 -8.91 -6.77 -29.56
CA LEU A 48 -9.60 -6.94 -28.28
C LEU A 48 -8.76 -7.73 -27.27
N ASN A 49 -8.14 -8.83 -27.69
CA ASN A 49 -7.24 -9.61 -26.81
C ASN A 49 -6.05 -8.78 -26.36
N ARG A 50 -5.42 -8.03 -27.28
CA ARG A 50 -4.32 -7.12 -26.94
C ARG A 50 -4.76 -6.04 -25.95
N ALA A 51 -5.95 -5.47 -26.12
CA ALA A 51 -6.49 -4.50 -25.17
C ALA A 51 -6.71 -5.13 -23.79
N ALA A 52 -7.26 -6.36 -23.73
CA ALA A 52 -7.45 -7.09 -22.49
C ALA A 52 -6.11 -7.40 -21.79
N GLU A 53 -5.08 -7.81 -22.54
CA GLU A 53 -3.72 -8.03 -22.02
C GLU A 53 -3.12 -6.74 -21.43
N ILE A 54 -3.28 -5.61 -22.12
CA ILE A 54 -2.80 -4.31 -21.61
C ILE A 54 -3.52 -3.94 -20.31
N MET A 55 -4.84 -4.14 -20.24
CA MET A 55 -5.60 -3.88 -19.02
C MET A 55 -5.15 -4.77 -17.87
N GLN A 56 -4.92 -6.06 -18.13
CA GLN A 56 -4.43 -6.99 -17.12
C GLN A 56 -3.02 -6.60 -16.63
N GLU A 57 -2.13 -6.22 -17.54
CA GLU A 57 -0.77 -5.79 -17.18
C GLU A 57 -0.80 -4.47 -16.41
N GLN A 58 -1.69 -3.54 -16.76
CA GLN A 58 -1.90 -2.32 -16.00
C GLN A 58 -2.30 -2.62 -14.55
N GLU A 59 -3.24 -3.55 -14.34
CA GLU A 59 -3.65 -3.96 -13.00
C GLU A 59 -2.48 -4.61 -12.23
N ASN A 60 -1.69 -5.46 -12.89
CA ASN A 60 -0.49 -6.07 -12.30
C ASN A 60 0.56 -5.01 -11.90
N ILE A 61 0.79 -4.01 -12.75
CA ILE A 61 1.74 -2.91 -12.46
C ILE A 61 1.26 -2.12 -11.24
N ILE A 62 -0.03 -1.77 -11.18
CA ILE A 62 -0.60 -1.03 -10.04
C ILE A 62 -0.53 -1.87 -8.76
N GLY A 63 -0.80 -3.17 -8.84
CA GLY A 63 -0.67 -4.10 -7.72
C GLY A 63 0.74 -4.12 -7.16
N ARG A 64 1.75 -4.34 -8.02
CA ARG A 64 3.16 -4.32 -7.63
C ARG A 64 3.60 -2.98 -7.04
N ALA A 65 3.20 -1.86 -7.65
CA ALA A 65 3.54 -0.53 -7.16
C ALA A 65 2.96 -0.26 -5.75
N ARG A 66 1.76 -0.77 -5.46
CA ARG A 66 1.15 -0.66 -4.12
C ARG A 66 1.89 -1.51 -3.09
N GLU A 67 2.29 -2.73 -3.46
CA GLU A 67 3.08 -3.61 -2.60
C GLU A 67 4.45 -2.99 -2.29
N GLU A 68 5.16 -2.52 -3.31
CA GLU A 68 6.46 -1.84 -3.14
C GLU A 68 6.34 -0.58 -2.28
N ALA A 69 5.29 0.23 -2.49
CA ALA A 69 5.05 1.41 -1.67
C ALA A 69 4.81 1.04 -0.19
N LYS A 70 4.07 -0.05 0.07
CA LYS A 70 3.86 -0.55 1.43
C LYS A 70 5.18 -1.00 2.06
N ASP A 71 5.97 -1.78 1.33
CA ASP A 71 7.26 -2.28 1.81
C ASP A 71 8.24 -1.14 2.14
N ILE A 72 8.23 -0.07 1.33
CA ILE A 72 9.03 1.14 1.59
C ILE A 72 8.61 1.80 2.90
N VAL A 73 7.30 1.96 3.13
CA VAL A 73 6.78 2.58 4.37
C VAL A 73 7.09 1.71 5.58
N ASP A 74 6.87 0.40 5.49
CA ASP A 74 7.13 -0.54 6.59
C ASP A 74 8.63 -0.59 6.93
N SER A 75 9.49 -0.58 5.91
CA SER A 75 10.95 -0.52 6.07
C SER A 75 11.40 0.81 6.70
N ALA A 76 10.83 1.93 6.25
CA ALA A 76 11.14 3.25 6.79
C ALA A 76 10.74 3.37 8.26
N GLN A 77 9.55 2.86 8.62
CA GLN A 77 9.07 2.85 10.00
C GLN A 77 9.95 1.98 10.90
N THR A 78 10.34 0.79 10.41
CA THR A 78 11.26 -0.10 11.15
C THR A 78 12.60 0.58 11.41
N ARG A 79 13.17 1.23 10.38
CA ARG A 79 14.43 1.95 10.52
C ARG A 79 14.33 3.16 11.44
N ALA A 80 13.21 3.90 11.40
CA ALA A 80 12.97 5.01 12.29
C ALA A 80 12.91 4.55 13.76
N ASN A 81 12.24 3.44 14.03
CA ASN A 81 12.18 2.84 15.38
C ASN A 81 13.57 2.42 15.87
N GLN A 82 14.37 1.78 15.02
CA GLN A 82 15.77 1.43 15.36
C GLN A 82 16.61 2.66 15.71
N LEU A 83 16.55 3.71 14.89
CA LEU A 83 17.27 4.96 15.15
C LEU A 83 16.81 5.65 16.45
N LEU A 84 15.52 5.56 16.78
CA LEU A 84 14.98 6.07 18.04
C LEU A 84 15.49 5.26 19.24
N GLU A 85 15.51 3.94 19.16
CA GLU A 85 16.04 3.08 20.22
C GLU A 85 17.53 3.28 20.44
N GLU A 86 18.28 3.49 19.36
CA GLU A 86 19.71 3.81 19.37
C GLU A 86 20.00 5.27 19.71
N SER A 87 18.96 6.12 19.79
CA SER A 87 19.14 7.53 20.09
C SER A 87 19.76 7.69 21.47
N GLU A 88 20.83 8.47 21.54
CA GLU A 88 21.51 8.81 22.79
C GLU A 88 20.55 9.39 23.83
N ILE A 89 19.48 10.07 23.40
CA ILE A 89 18.43 10.59 24.28
C ILE A 89 17.69 9.45 25.00
N VAL A 90 17.35 8.36 24.31
CA VAL A 90 16.67 7.19 24.91
C VAL A 90 17.61 6.44 25.83
N ILE A 91 18.88 6.33 25.47
CA ILE A 91 19.91 5.72 26.32
C ILE A 91 20.08 6.53 27.61
N GLN A 92 20.29 7.84 27.50
CA GLN A 92 20.41 8.75 28.64
C GLN A 92 19.13 8.75 29.50
N ALA A 93 17.95 8.69 28.89
CA ALA A 93 16.69 8.59 29.62
C ALA A 93 16.60 7.28 30.42
N LYS A 94 17.00 6.15 29.84
CA LYS A 94 17.07 4.85 30.53
C LYS A 94 18.09 4.86 31.67
N GLU A 95 19.27 5.46 31.46
CA GLU A 95 20.28 5.60 32.51
C GLU A 95 19.79 6.47 33.67
N ARG A 96 19.19 7.64 33.38
CA ARG A 96 18.59 8.51 34.39
C ARG A 96 17.48 7.80 35.16
N ALA A 97 16.61 7.07 34.47
CA ALA A 97 15.55 6.29 35.11
C ALA A 97 16.13 5.24 36.06
N ARG A 98 17.19 4.51 35.66
CA ARG A 98 17.89 3.56 36.53
C ARG A 98 18.53 4.24 37.74
N ALA A 99 19.18 5.39 37.53
CA ALA A 99 19.79 6.15 38.61
C ALA A 99 18.74 6.62 39.65
N ILE A 100 17.61 7.14 39.20
CA ILE A 100 16.49 7.55 40.07
C ILE A 100 15.93 6.35 40.84
N MET A 101 15.73 5.22 40.17
CA MET A 101 15.25 3.99 40.81
C MET A 101 16.22 3.50 41.89
N HIS A 102 17.52 3.49 41.59
CA HIS A 102 18.55 3.10 42.55
C HIS A 102 18.59 4.05 43.75
N GLN A 103 18.58 5.36 43.51
CA GLN A 103 18.55 6.38 44.56
C GLN A 103 17.31 6.24 45.44
N THR A 104 16.15 5.97 44.84
CA THR A 104 14.89 5.77 45.59
C THR A 104 14.94 4.50 46.43
N GLN A 105 15.54 3.41 45.93
CA GLN A 105 15.74 2.18 46.69
C GLN A 105 16.69 2.38 47.87
N GLU A 106 17.80 3.11 47.68
CA GLU A 106 18.74 3.45 48.74
C GLU A 106 18.05 4.30 49.83
N GLN A 107 17.36 5.37 49.43
CA GLN A 107 16.60 6.21 50.36
C GLN A 107 15.53 5.43 51.13
N ALA A 108 14.84 4.50 50.47
CA ALA A 108 13.85 3.66 51.12
C ALA A 108 14.50 2.72 52.17
N ARG A 109 15.69 2.17 51.87
CA ARG A 109 16.45 1.36 52.83
C ARG A 109 16.92 2.19 54.02
N GLU A 110 17.54 3.34 53.78
CA GLU A 110 17.98 4.25 54.84
C GLU A 110 16.82 4.67 55.75
N LEU A 111 15.66 4.98 55.17
CA LEU A 111 14.47 5.33 55.92
C LEU A 111 13.97 4.17 56.79
N MET A 112 13.97 2.94 56.26
CA MET A 112 13.60 1.75 57.04
C MET A 112 14.56 1.51 58.19
N GLU A 113 15.87 1.60 57.95
CA GLU A 113 16.90 1.43 58.98
C GLU A 113 16.78 2.49 60.08
N GLN A 114 16.60 3.76 59.71
CA GLN A 114 16.38 4.85 60.67
C GLN A 114 15.12 4.64 61.51
N THR A 115 14.03 4.21 60.87
CA THR A 115 12.76 3.93 61.55
C THR A 115 12.94 2.78 62.55
N GLN A 116 13.63 1.72 62.16
CA GLN A 116 13.89 0.57 63.02
C GLN A 116 14.82 0.92 64.20
N ALA A 117 15.87 1.72 63.95
CA ALA A 117 16.77 2.20 65.00
C ALA A 117 16.04 3.11 66.01
N ASN A 118 15.18 4.00 65.54
CA ASN A 118 14.36 4.86 66.40
C ASN A 118 13.35 4.04 67.22
N ALA A 119 12.69 3.05 66.61
CA ALA A 119 11.78 2.15 67.32
C ALA A 119 12.51 1.36 68.43
N ALA A 120 13.70 0.83 68.14
CA ALA A 120 14.52 0.10 69.11
C ALA A 120 14.96 1.00 70.28
N ARG A 121 15.34 2.26 70.00
CA ARG A 121 15.66 3.24 71.05
C ARG A 121 14.46 3.53 71.93
N LEU A 122 13.30 3.79 71.32
CA LEU A 122 12.07 4.09 72.06
C LEU A 122 11.66 2.93 72.98
N GLN A 123 11.83 1.69 72.51
CA GLN A 123 11.57 0.49 73.29
C GLN A 123 12.55 0.35 74.46
N SER A 124 13.85 0.53 74.21
CA SER A 124 14.87 0.51 75.26
C SER A 124 14.63 1.58 76.32
N ASP A 125 14.24 2.78 75.92
CA ASP A 125 13.93 3.87 76.86
C ASP A 125 12.70 3.51 77.70
N ALA A 126 11.64 2.98 77.08
CA ALA A 126 10.45 2.53 77.80
C ALA A 126 10.74 1.44 78.83
N ASP A 127 11.59 0.46 78.48
CA ASP A 127 12.00 -0.63 79.37
C ASP A 127 12.87 -0.14 80.54
N ALA A 128 13.61 0.98 80.38
CA ALA A 128 14.45 1.55 81.43
C ALA A 128 13.67 2.34 82.50
N TYR A 129 12.42 2.72 82.22
CA TYR A 129 11.53 3.42 83.16
C TYR A 129 10.50 2.52 83.84
N ALA A 130 10.48 1.21 83.53
CA ALA A 130 9.63 0.19 84.14
C ALA A 130 10.31 -0.50 85.34
#